data_AF-A0A7W3IRK3-F1
#
_entry.id   AF-A0A7W3IRK3-F1
#
_cell.length_a   1.000
_cell.length_b   1.000
_cell.length_c   1.000
_cell.angle_alpha   90.00
_cell.angle_beta   90.00
_cell.angle_gamma   90.00
#
_symmetry.space_group_name_H-M   'P 1'
#
loop_
_entity.id
_entity.type
_entity.pdbx_description
1 polymer ?
#
loop_
_entity_poly.entity_id
_entity_poly.type
_entity_poly.pdbx_seq_one_letter_code
_entity_poly.pdbx_strand_id
1 'polypeptide(L)'
;MFDGQQSVNLDPETEFLFRFAHCGLVRGFALLHQSARKDQPLSEPVEGLDHEDPITWIANDDAGSDQVAWVRHGAVLPAAPRSITGAAVLVDDLVRMKESLVSRYQRVVLKLSGEALAGSSGWGVEPDRLAHLSEEVLAVHDLGIQVAVVVGGGNYFRGRMAEGWGIGRAEADNIGMLGTVMNALMLRGALTGRTGADVRVMTAVPIQSVAEPFIRLRAISHLEQGRIVILAGGIGQPYVTTDYPSVQRALELDADALLVAKRDIDAVYDKDPNLHDDAVRFDRLTYQEAVARGIKVMDTSAFVLAGEQGLTMHIFDVAQQQLMRRICLGENIGTLITASD
;
A
#
# COMPACT_ATOMS: atom_id res chain seq x y z
N MET A 1 51.60 -4.64 -7.92
CA MET A 1 51.21 -5.69 -6.95
C MET A 1 50.31 -5.04 -5.92
N PHE A 2 49.01 -5.05 -6.15
CA PHE A 2 47.99 -4.98 -5.10
C PHE A 2 46.84 -5.80 -5.65
N ASP A 3 46.81 -7.06 -5.23
CA ASP A 3 45.76 -8.02 -5.55
C ASP A 3 45.20 -8.52 -4.21
N GLY A 4 43.87 -8.66 -4.14
CA GLY A 4 43.19 -9.16 -2.94
C GLY A 4 42.04 -8.31 -2.40
N GLN A 5 41.09 -7.88 -3.22
CA GLN A 5 39.72 -7.69 -2.72
C GLN A 5 39.09 -9.07 -2.55
N GLN A 6 38.97 -9.55 -1.31
CA GLN A 6 38.12 -10.70 -1.02
C GLN A 6 36.65 -10.25 -1.12
N SER A 7 35.95 -10.68 -2.16
CA SER A 7 34.50 -10.70 -2.18
C SER A 7 34.00 -11.73 -1.18
N VAL A 8 33.30 -11.26 -0.15
CA VAL A 8 32.56 -12.15 0.75
C VAL A 8 31.24 -12.46 0.07
N ASN A 9 31.08 -13.67 -0.46
CA ASN A 9 29.78 -14.18 -0.88
C ASN A 9 28.93 -14.35 0.39
N LEU A 10 28.04 -13.39 0.63
CA LEU A 10 26.98 -13.52 1.61
C LEU A 10 25.93 -14.47 1.03
N ASP A 11 25.39 -15.36 1.86
CA ASP A 11 24.24 -16.15 1.44
C ASP A 11 23.01 -15.23 1.24
N PRO A 12 22.00 -15.66 0.47
CA PRO A 12 20.86 -14.82 0.12
C PRO A 12 20.08 -14.28 1.33
N GLU A 13 20.08 -14.98 2.47
CA GLU A 13 19.40 -14.53 3.69
C GLU A 13 20.16 -13.38 4.34
N THR A 14 21.49 -13.44 4.32
CA THR A 14 22.35 -12.38 4.85
C THR A 14 22.35 -11.13 3.95
N GLU A 15 22.27 -11.30 2.63
CA GLU A 15 22.13 -10.16 1.70
C GLU A 15 20.77 -9.46 1.85
N PHE A 16 19.71 -10.21 2.13
CA PHE A 16 18.36 -9.70 2.41
C PHE A 16 18.30 -8.88 3.70
N LEU A 17 18.93 -9.36 4.77
CA LEU A 17 19.06 -8.64 6.04
C LEU A 17 19.81 -7.30 5.88
N PHE A 18 20.82 -7.27 5.01
CA PHE A 18 21.55 -6.04 4.68
C PHE A 18 20.70 -5.01 3.93
N ARG A 19 19.81 -5.45 3.02
CA ARG A 19 18.87 -4.54 2.33
C ARG A 19 17.77 -4.01 3.25
N PHE A 20 17.35 -4.79 4.25
CA PHE A 20 16.38 -4.37 5.27
C PHE A 20 16.97 -3.42 6.34
N ALA A 21 18.30 -3.34 6.45
CA ALA A 21 18.99 -2.58 7.49
C ALA A 21 18.89 -1.03 7.37
N HIS A 22 18.11 -0.50 6.42
CA HIS A 22 17.77 0.92 6.36
C HIS A 22 16.66 1.36 7.32
N CYS A 23 15.98 0.41 7.98
CA CYS A 23 15.17 0.69 9.16
C CYS A 23 16.01 0.41 10.42
N GLY A 24 16.26 1.44 11.23
CA GLY A 24 17.30 1.54 12.26
C GLY A 24 17.30 0.55 13.45
N LEU A 25 16.69 -0.63 13.35
CA LEU A 25 16.72 -1.66 14.40
C LEU A 25 17.73 -2.80 14.17
N VAL A 26 18.30 -2.97 12.97
CA VAL A 26 19.06 -4.21 12.64
C VAL A 26 20.59 -4.02 12.59
N ARG A 27 21.12 -2.79 12.57
CA ARG A 27 22.58 -2.56 12.55
C ARG A 27 23.33 -3.09 13.80
N GLY A 28 22.67 -3.13 14.95
CA GLY A 28 23.25 -3.74 16.16
C GLY A 28 23.38 -5.27 16.08
N PHE A 29 22.50 -5.93 15.31
CA PHE A 29 22.47 -7.38 15.20
C PHE A 29 23.58 -7.93 14.30
N ALA A 30 23.93 -7.21 13.23
CA ALA A 30 25.01 -7.58 12.31
C ALA A 30 26.41 -7.58 12.99
N LEU A 31 26.64 -6.64 13.92
CA LEU A 31 27.88 -6.56 14.70
C LEU A 31 27.98 -7.69 15.75
N LEU A 32 26.86 -8.02 16.41
CA LEU A 32 26.76 -9.17 17.32
C LEU A 32 27.04 -10.50 16.61
N HIS A 33 26.57 -10.67 15.38
CA HIS A 33 26.74 -11.91 14.62
C HIS A 33 28.18 -12.12 14.11
N GLN A 34 28.93 -11.05 13.84
CA GLN A 34 30.36 -11.12 13.52
C GLN A 34 31.24 -11.40 14.74
N SER A 35 30.92 -10.81 15.90
CA SER A 35 31.65 -11.03 17.16
C SER A 35 31.48 -12.47 17.67
N ALA A 36 30.25 -13.02 17.61
CA ALA A 36 29.94 -14.38 18.04
C ALA A 36 30.62 -15.49 17.21
N ARG A 37 31.15 -15.19 16.02
CA ARG A 37 31.92 -16.15 15.20
C ARG A 37 33.43 -16.08 15.44
N LYS A 38 33.95 -15.10 16.19
CA LYS A 38 35.40 -14.84 16.25
C LYS A 38 36.03 -14.84 17.66
N ASP A 39 35.28 -15.02 18.75
CA ASP A 39 35.84 -15.06 20.13
C ASP A 39 36.88 -13.96 20.41
N GLN A 40 36.68 -12.76 19.84
CA GLN A 40 37.54 -11.60 20.07
C GLN A 40 36.73 -10.48 20.73
N PRO A 41 37.23 -9.89 21.83
CA PRO A 41 36.64 -8.68 22.38
C PRO A 41 36.81 -7.53 21.38
N LEU A 42 35.75 -6.72 21.23
CA LEU A 42 35.79 -5.49 20.44
C LEU A 42 36.72 -4.49 21.14
N SER A 43 37.95 -4.40 20.69
CA SER A 43 38.93 -3.40 21.14
C SER A 43 39.28 -2.49 19.96
N GLU A 44 38.40 -1.53 19.64
CA GLU A 44 38.78 -0.21 19.07
C GLU A 44 37.53 0.64 18.81
N PRO A 45 37.56 1.96 19.06
CA PRO A 45 36.51 2.87 18.64
C PRO A 45 36.62 3.14 17.14
N VAL A 46 35.52 2.99 16.41
CA VAL A 46 35.44 3.41 15.01
C VAL A 46 35.22 4.93 14.99
N GLU A 47 36.30 5.69 14.78
CA GLU A 47 36.22 7.12 14.49
C GLU A 47 35.89 7.37 13.01
N GLY A 48 34.96 8.30 12.77
CA GLY A 48 34.76 8.89 11.44
C GLY A 48 33.31 8.93 10.96
N LEU A 49 32.42 9.63 11.69
CA LEU A 49 31.19 10.21 11.13
C LEU A 49 30.84 11.46 11.97
N ASP A 50 31.12 12.64 11.41
CA ASP A 50 30.75 13.93 12.00
C ASP A 50 29.26 14.25 11.76
N HIS A 51 28.60 14.72 12.83
CA HIS A 51 27.34 15.50 12.96
C HIS A 51 26.06 14.89 12.32
N GLU A 52 24.99 14.50 13.04
CA GLU A 52 24.29 15.07 14.21
C GLU A 52 23.70 13.96 15.13
N ASP A 53 23.68 14.22 16.44
CA ASP A 53 23.25 13.39 17.58
C ASP A 53 24.03 12.07 17.88
N PRO A 54 25.12 12.13 18.67
CA PRO A 54 25.83 10.94 19.11
C PRO A 54 25.04 10.21 20.20
N ILE A 55 24.48 9.05 19.86
CA ILE A 55 24.00 8.09 20.86
C ILE A 55 25.21 7.60 21.66
N THR A 56 25.38 8.13 22.87
CA THR A 56 26.47 7.70 23.76
C THR A 56 25.97 6.50 24.56
N TRP A 57 26.54 5.33 24.29
CA TRP A 57 26.24 4.10 25.01
C TRP A 57 27.18 3.97 26.21
N ILE A 58 26.66 4.07 27.42
CA ILE A 58 27.45 3.89 28.65
C ILE A 58 27.10 2.51 29.22
N ALA A 59 28.05 1.58 29.17
CA ALA A 59 28.01 0.39 30.01
C ALA A 59 28.43 0.82 31.42
N ASN A 60 27.53 0.65 32.41
CA ASN A 60 27.86 0.92 33.80
C ASN A 60 28.28 -0.42 34.43
N ASP A 61 29.58 -0.60 34.65
CA ASP A 61 30.16 -1.85 35.18
C ASP A 61 30.26 -1.87 36.71
N ASP A 62 29.68 -0.90 37.42
CA ASP A 62 29.78 -0.84 38.88
C ASP A 62 28.64 -1.59 39.61
N ALA A 63 29.08 -2.60 40.37
CA ALA A 63 28.46 -3.26 41.50
C ALA A 63 27.27 -4.23 41.23
N GLY A 64 27.62 -5.49 40.93
CA GLY A 64 27.02 -6.67 41.58
C GLY A 64 25.53 -6.95 41.37
N SER A 65 24.89 -6.43 40.34
CA SER A 65 23.52 -6.79 39.97
C SER A 65 23.46 -7.43 38.58
N ASP A 66 22.73 -8.55 38.46
CA ASP A 66 22.62 -9.40 37.25
C ASP A 66 21.84 -8.76 36.08
N GLN A 67 21.89 -7.43 35.91
CA GLN A 67 21.14 -6.74 34.86
C GLN A 67 21.95 -5.60 34.23
N VAL A 68 22.04 -5.59 32.90
CA VAL A 68 22.45 -4.42 32.11
C VAL A 68 21.19 -3.72 31.63
N ALA A 69 20.98 -2.47 32.05
CA ALA A 69 19.84 -1.65 31.63
C ALA A 69 20.26 -0.66 30.53
N TRP A 70 19.51 -0.63 29.43
CA TRP A 70 19.72 0.31 28.32
C TRP A 70 18.72 1.46 28.43
N VAL A 71 19.20 2.68 28.55
CA VAL A 71 18.35 3.87 28.70
C VAL A 71 18.35 4.68 27.40
N ARG A 72 17.19 4.73 26.74
CA ARG A 72 16.82 5.82 25.84
C ARG A 72 15.96 6.80 26.64
N HIS A 73 16.11 8.11 26.41
CA HIS A 73 15.23 9.11 27.01
C HIS A 73 13.75 8.67 26.94
N GLY A 74 13.19 8.28 28.08
CA GLY A 74 11.75 8.05 28.30
C GLY A 74 11.19 6.63 28.21
N ALA A 75 11.95 5.58 27.84
CA ALA A 75 11.41 4.21 27.84
C ALA A 75 12.47 3.15 28.15
N VAL A 76 12.22 2.33 29.17
CA VAL A 76 13.05 1.16 29.53
C VAL A 76 12.66 -0.01 28.62
N LEU A 77 13.59 -0.50 27.81
CA LEU A 77 13.41 -1.77 27.08
C LEU A 77 13.80 -2.94 27.99
N PRO A 78 13.13 -4.10 27.89
CA PRO A 78 13.49 -5.28 28.69
C PRO A 78 14.89 -5.80 28.29
N ALA A 79 15.69 -6.19 29.29
CA ALA A 79 17.04 -6.71 29.09
C ALA A 79 17.01 -8.09 28.37
N ALA A 80 17.92 -8.27 27.41
CA ALA A 80 18.06 -9.53 26.67
C ALA A 80 18.81 -10.60 27.50
N PRO A 81 18.38 -11.88 27.46
CA PRO A 81 19.05 -12.96 28.20
C PRO A 81 20.34 -13.45 27.51
N ARG A 82 21.35 -13.79 28.33
CA ARG A 82 22.71 -14.20 27.91
C ARG A 82 22.86 -15.60 27.28
N SER A 83 21.80 -16.42 27.17
CA SER A 83 21.93 -17.81 26.70
C SER A 83 21.53 -17.99 25.24
N ILE A 84 22.37 -18.70 24.46
CA ILE A 84 22.18 -19.02 23.02
C ILE A 84 20.86 -19.80 22.78
N THR A 85 20.34 -20.49 23.79
CA THR A 85 19.02 -21.12 23.76
C THR A 85 17.85 -20.13 23.61
N GLY A 86 17.99 -18.88 24.04
CA GLY A 86 17.00 -17.83 23.80
C GLY A 86 17.11 -17.17 22.42
N ALA A 87 18.29 -17.23 21.79
CA ALA A 87 18.48 -16.72 20.44
C ALA A 87 17.80 -17.62 19.39
N ALA A 88 17.80 -18.94 19.58
CA ALA A 88 17.06 -19.87 18.71
C ALA A 88 15.54 -19.63 18.79
N VAL A 89 15.01 -19.36 19.99
CA VAL A 89 13.59 -18.99 20.17
C VAL A 89 13.26 -17.67 19.49
N LEU A 90 14.14 -16.66 19.57
CA LEU A 90 13.96 -15.38 18.87
C LEU A 90 14.03 -15.51 17.35
N VAL A 91 14.89 -16.38 16.81
CA VAL A 91 14.97 -16.66 15.38
C VAL A 91 13.74 -17.43 14.91
N ASP A 92 13.29 -18.44 15.65
CA ASP A 92 12.05 -19.17 15.35
C ASP A 92 10.81 -18.28 15.49
N ASP A 93 10.79 -17.34 16.45
CA ASP A 93 9.72 -16.34 16.59
C ASP A 93 9.79 -15.27 15.49
N LEU A 94 10.98 -14.88 15.04
CA LEU A 94 11.18 -13.99 13.88
C LEU A 94 10.81 -14.68 12.57
N VAL A 95 11.12 -15.97 12.43
CA VAL A 95 10.75 -16.81 11.28
C VAL A 95 9.24 -17.06 11.30
N ARG A 96 8.63 -17.36 12.45
CA ARG A 96 7.16 -17.45 12.60
C ARG A 96 6.47 -16.12 12.39
N MET A 97 7.06 -15.00 12.85
CA MET A 97 6.57 -13.65 12.54
C MET A 97 6.65 -13.40 11.03
N LYS A 98 7.78 -13.74 10.38
CA LYS A 98 7.98 -13.63 8.93
C LYS A 98 7.02 -14.51 8.14
N GLU A 99 6.79 -15.75 8.57
CA GLU A 99 5.83 -16.69 7.97
C GLU A 99 4.38 -16.25 8.21
N SER A 100 4.09 -15.56 9.33
CA SER A 100 2.79 -14.92 9.60
C SER A 100 2.59 -13.56 8.89
N LEU A 101 3.64 -13.02 8.27
CA LEU A 101 3.67 -11.73 7.57
C LEU A 101 3.79 -11.89 6.05
N VAL A 102 3.62 -13.10 5.51
CA VAL A 102 3.59 -13.29 4.06
C VAL A 102 2.32 -12.63 3.53
N SER A 103 2.47 -11.53 2.81
CA SER A 103 1.34 -10.88 2.16
C SER A 103 0.71 -11.83 1.13
N ARG A 104 -0.62 -11.85 1.10
CA ARG A 104 -1.43 -12.58 0.10
C ARG A 104 -1.11 -12.12 -1.33
N TYR A 105 -0.67 -10.87 -1.48
CA TYR A 105 -0.42 -10.21 -2.76
C TYR A 105 0.97 -9.59 -2.80
N GLN A 106 1.60 -9.59 -3.97
CA GLN A 106 2.83 -8.87 -4.28
C GLN A 106 2.55 -7.48 -4.84
N ARG A 107 1.50 -7.35 -5.67
CA ARG A 107 1.09 -6.11 -6.31
C ARG A 107 -0.42 -5.95 -6.27
N VAL A 108 -0.87 -4.76 -5.88
CA VAL A 108 -2.29 -4.42 -5.85
C VAL A 108 -2.57 -3.09 -6.55
N VAL A 109 -3.77 -2.99 -7.13
CA VAL A 109 -4.35 -1.70 -7.49
C VAL A 109 -5.43 -1.35 -6.48
N LEU A 110 -5.32 -0.16 -5.89
CA LEU A 110 -6.33 0.41 -4.99
C LEU A 110 -7.20 1.35 -5.80
N LYS A 111 -8.50 1.07 -5.92
CA LYS A 111 -9.46 2.01 -6.50
C LYS A 111 -10.12 2.82 -5.39
N LEU A 112 -9.84 4.11 -5.37
CA LEU A 112 -10.43 5.07 -4.45
C LEU A 112 -11.51 5.88 -5.17
N SER A 113 -12.72 5.91 -4.63
CA SER A 113 -13.76 6.82 -5.11
C SER A 113 -13.39 8.27 -4.82
N GLY A 114 -13.74 9.21 -5.72
CA GLY A 114 -13.55 10.64 -5.45
C GLY A 114 -14.42 11.09 -4.26
N GLU A 115 -15.63 10.54 -4.14
CA GLU A 115 -16.54 10.79 -3.02
C GLU A 115 -15.97 10.40 -1.66
N ALA A 116 -15.01 9.46 -1.62
CA ALA A 116 -14.32 9.10 -0.39
C ALA A 116 -13.46 10.26 0.16
N LEU A 117 -13.03 11.19 -0.71
CA LEU A 117 -12.26 12.39 -0.37
C LEU A 117 -13.13 13.58 0.08
N ALA A 118 -14.39 13.66 -0.37
CA ALA A 118 -15.27 14.80 -0.09
C ALA A 118 -15.84 14.80 1.34
N GLY A 119 -15.83 13.65 2.02
CA GLY A 119 -16.40 13.47 3.35
C GLY A 119 -17.85 13.97 3.47
N SER A 120 -18.14 14.70 4.55
CA SER A 120 -19.48 15.19 4.90
C SER A 120 -19.98 16.32 4.00
N SER A 121 -19.07 17.17 3.48
CA SER A 121 -19.40 18.29 2.61
C SER A 121 -19.98 17.86 1.26
N GLY A 122 -19.67 16.63 0.83
CA GLY A 122 -20.12 16.08 -0.45
C GLY A 122 -19.48 16.69 -1.69
N TRP A 123 -18.59 17.68 -1.53
CA TRP A 123 -17.88 18.36 -2.61
C TRP A 123 -16.44 18.74 -2.20
N GLY A 124 -15.50 18.67 -3.15
CA GLY A 124 -14.10 19.03 -2.87
C GLY A 124 -13.34 17.95 -2.10
N VAL A 125 -12.41 18.34 -1.23
CA VAL A 125 -11.58 17.41 -0.46
C VAL A 125 -11.53 17.84 1.00
N GLU A 126 -11.89 16.93 1.90
CA GLU A 126 -11.74 17.12 3.34
C GLU A 126 -10.34 16.64 3.79
N PRO A 127 -9.58 17.46 4.55
CA PRO A 127 -8.23 17.10 4.98
C PRO A 127 -8.14 15.77 5.73
N ASP A 128 -9.07 15.51 6.64
CA ASP A 128 -9.07 14.28 7.46
C ASP A 128 -9.32 13.03 6.60
N ARG A 129 -10.16 13.14 5.57
CA ARG A 129 -10.41 12.06 4.61
C ARG A 129 -9.19 11.78 3.75
N LEU A 130 -8.51 12.83 3.29
CA LEU A 130 -7.26 12.70 2.54
C LEU A 130 -6.15 12.07 3.40
N ALA A 131 -6.07 12.45 4.67
CA ALA A 131 -5.13 11.88 5.64
C ALA A 131 -5.40 10.38 5.88
N HIS A 132 -6.65 10.02 6.17
CA HIS A 132 -7.07 8.63 6.36
C HIS A 132 -6.76 7.76 5.15
N LEU A 133 -7.10 8.21 3.94
CA LEU A 133 -6.80 7.45 2.71
C LEU A 133 -5.30 7.31 2.47
N SER A 134 -4.50 8.33 2.80
CA SER A 134 -3.04 8.23 2.71
C SER A 134 -2.49 7.20 3.69
N GLU A 135 -3.01 7.14 4.91
CA GLU A 135 -2.63 6.15 5.93
C GLU A 135 -3.00 4.73 5.50
N GLU A 136 -4.18 4.52 4.91
CA GLU A 136 -4.57 3.19 4.37
C GLU A 136 -3.65 2.74 3.23
N VAL A 137 -3.30 3.65 2.31
CA VAL A 137 -2.36 3.36 1.21
C VAL A 137 -0.99 2.98 1.75
N LEU A 138 -0.48 3.72 2.75
CA LEU A 138 0.80 3.43 3.38
C LEU A 138 0.77 2.12 4.17
N ALA A 139 -0.33 1.80 4.86
CA ALA A 139 -0.45 0.56 5.60
C ALA A 139 -0.30 -0.69 4.72
N VAL A 140 -0.69 -0.61 3.45
CA VAL A 140 -0.47 -1.65 2.43
C VAL A 140 0.97 -1.61 1.91
N HIS A 141 1.49 -0.42 1.57
CA HIS A 141 2.86 -0.25 1.08
C HIS A 141 3.91 -0.73 2.09
N ASP A 142 3.70 -0.49 3.38
CA ASP A 142 4.55 -0.90 4.49
C ASP A 142 4.64 -2.44 4.66
N LEU A 143 3.76 -3.20 3.99
CA LEU A 143 3.88 -4.66 3.88
C LEU A 143 4.92 -5.09 2.83
N GLY A 144 5.56 -4.15 2.12
CA GLY A 144 6.44 -4.43 0.98
C GLY A 144 5.67 -4.71 -0.32
N ILE A 145 4.37 -4.42 -0.35
CA ILE A 145 3.50 -4.63 -1.51
C ILE A 145 3.70 -3.48 -2.49
N GLN A 146 3.73 -3.80 -3.78
CA GLN A 146 3.75 -2.81 -4.85
C GLN A 146 2.36 -2.19 -5.02
N VAL A 147 2.23 -0.90 -4.72
CA VAL A 147 0.93 -0.21 -4.67
C VAL A 147 0.76 0.76 -5.83
N ALA A 148 -0.24 0.48 -6.66
CA ALA A 148 -0.80 1.45 -7.58
C ALA A 148 -2.18 1.92 -7.12
N VAL A 149 -2.52 3.18 -7.38
CA VAL A 149 -3.78 3.80 -6.95
C VAL A 149 -4.49 4.40 -8.16
N VAL A 150 -5.78 4.13 -8.30
CA VAL A 150 -6.67 4.79 -9.27
C VAL A 150 -7.70 5.59 -8.48
N VAL A 151 -7.74 6.91 -8.68
CA VAL A 151 -8.63 7.81 -7.92
C VAL A 151 -9.72 8.41 -8.81
N GLY A 152 -10.97 8.39 -8.34
CA GLY A 152 -12.12 9.01 -9.02
C GLY A 152 -12.17 10.52 -8.84
N GLY A 153 -12.97 11.21 -9.67
CA GLY A 153 -13.14 12.68 -9.66
C GLY A 153 -14.54 13.15 -9.22
N GLY A 154 -15.38 12.23 -8.72
CA GLY A 154 -16.80 12.46 -8.41
C GLY A 154 -17.07 13.46 -7.27
N ASN A 155 -16.05 13.84 -6.52
CA ASN A 155 -16.09 14.92 -5.53
C ASN A 155 -16.11 16.32 -6.14
N TYR A 156 -15.63 16.51 -7.37
CA TYR A 156 -15.67 17.80 -8.06
C TYR A 156 -16.81 17.86 -9.06
N PHE A 157 -16.99 16.78 -9.81
CA PHE A 157 -17.93 16.73 -10.91
C PHE A 157 -18.59 15.36 -11.02
N ARG A 158 -19.92 15.35 -10.98
CA ARG A 158 -20.73 14.15 -11.26
C ARG A 158 -21.55 14.38 -12.51
N GLY A 159 -21.77 13.33 -13.32
CA GLY A 159 -22.51 13.44 -14.59
C GLY A 159 -23.88 14.12 -14.49
N ARG A 160 -24.57 14.03 -13.35
CA ARG A 160 -25.85 14.73 -13.10
C ARG A 160 -25.73 16.26 -13.11
N MET A 161 -24.55 16.81 -12.85
CA MET A 161 -24.28 18.26 -12.93
C MET A 161 -24.24 18.75 -14.38
N ALA A 162 -23.97 17.86 -15.34
CA ALA A 162 -23.89 18.21 -16.76
C ALA A 162 -25.22 18.73 -17.31
N GLU A 163 -26.34 18.13 -16.89
CA GLU A 163 -27.69 18.53 -17.29
C GLU A 163 -27.98 19.98 -16.87
N GLY A 164 -27.60 20.36 -15.65
CA GLY A 164 -27.80 21.72 -15.14
C GLY A 164 -26.96 22.78 -15.85
N TRP A 165 -25.87 22.38 -16.52
CA TRP A 165 -24.97 23.28 -17.25
C TRP A 165 -25.21 23.28 -18.75
N GLY A 166 -26.08 22.41 -19.26
CA GLY A 166 -26.34 22.25 -20.69
C GLY A 166 -25.13 21.76 -21.49
N ILE A 167 -24.18 21.07 -20.85
CA ILE A 167 -22.98 20.55 -21.52
C ILE A 167 -23.18 19.08 -21.94
N GLY A 168 -22.54 18.71 -23.05
CA GLY A 168 -22.57 17.32 -23.54
C GLY A 168 -21.83 16.36 -22.63
N ARG A 169 -22.20 15.07 -22.68
CA ARG A 169 -21.58 14.01 -21.88
C ARG A 169 -20.06 13.92 -22.04
N ALA A 170 -19.56 14.12 -23.26
CA ALA A 170 -18.13 14.10 -23.55
C ALA A 170 -17.36 15.17 -22.76
N GLU A 171 -17.89 16.39 -22.70
CA GLU A 171 -17.29 17.50 -21.97
C GLU A 171 -17.35 17.27 -20.45
N ALA A 172 -18.48 16.77 -19.97
CA ALA A 172 -18.66 16.37 -18.58
C ALA A 172 -17.63 15.32 -18.11
N ASP A 173 -17.36 14.30 -18.93
CA ASP A 173 -16.36 13.28 -18.60
C ASP A 173 -14.93 13.84 -18.67
N ASN A 174 -14.64 14.78 -19.58
CA ASN A 174 -13.34 15.49 -19.62
C ASN A 174 -13.10 16.27 -18.32
N ILE A 175 -14.10 16.99 -17.81
CA ILE A 175 -14.04 17.69 -16.52
C ILE A 175 -13.81 16.68 -15.39
N GLY A 176 -14.52 15.54 -15.41
CA GLY A 176 -14.34 14.45 -14.46
C GLY A 176 -12.90 13.89 -14.47
N MET A 177 -12.31 13.72 -15.65
CA MET A 177 -10.91 13.28 -15.79
C MET A 177 -9.93 14.28 -15.18
N LEU A 178 -10.13 15.59 -15.37
CA LEU A 178 -9.32 16.61 -14.67
C LEU A 178 -9.52 16.55 -13.16
N GLY A 179 -10.73 16.25 -12.69
CA GLY A 179 -11.02 15.95 -11.28
C GLY A 179 -10.15 14.84 -10.70
N THR A 180 -9.95 13.74 -11.45
CA THR A 180 -9.04 12.66 -11.03
C THR A 180 -7.59 13.12 -10.92
N VAL A 181 -7.13 14.01 -11.81
CA VAL A 181 -5.76 14.54 -11.79
C VAL A 181 -5.57 15.42 -10.56
N MET A 182 -6.53 16.29 -10.23
CA MET A 182 -6.48 17.10 -9.01
C MET A 182 -6.37 16.22 -7.76
N ASN A 183 -7.21 15.19 -7.63
CA ASN A 183 -7.15 14.27 -6.50
C ASN A 183 -5.83 13.50 -6.44
N ALA A 184 -5.26 13.09 -7.59
CA ALA A 184 -3.98 12.40 -7.62
C ALA A 184 -2.83 13.28 -7.12
N LEU A 185 -2.83 14.56 -7.45
CA LEU A 185 -1.83 15.51 -6.96
C LEU A 185 -1.97 15.76 -5.45
N MET A 186 -3.19 15.87 -4.94
CA MET A 186 -3.46 16.00 -3.51
C MET A 186 -3.01 14.76 -2.74
N LEU A 187 -3.34 13.57 -3.24
CA LEU A 187 -2.91 12.30 -2.66
C LEU A 187 -1.39 12.15 -2.69
N ARG A 188 -0.72 12.52 -3.80
CA ARG A 188 0.75 12.57 -3.84
C ARG A 188 1.31 13.46 -2.74
N GLY A 189 0.81 14.68 -2.62
CA GLY A 189 1.27 15.63 -1.59
C GLY A 189 1.10 15.08 -0.17
N ALA A 190 -0.06 14.49 0.12
CA ALA A 190 -0.35 13.90 1.42
C ALA A 190 0.53 12.68 1.73
N LEU A 191 0.79 11.81 0.75
CA LEU A 191 1.69 10.66 0.90
C LEU A 191 3.13 11.10 1.08
N THR A 192 3.66 11.98 0.23
CA THR A 192 5.06 12.46 0.33
C THR A 192 5.35 13.16 1.66
N GLY A 193 4.35 13.79 2.29
CA GLY A 193 4.50 14.35 3.64
C GLY A 193 4.57 13.32 4.77
N ARG A 194 4.32 12.03 4.48
CA ARG A 194 4.16 10.95 5.48
C ARG A 194 5.08 9.76 5.28
N THR A 195 5.68 9.61 4.09
CA THR A 195 6.61 8.52 3.78
C THR A 195 7.88 9.02 3.11
N GLY A 196 8.97 8.27 3.29
CA GLY A 196 10.20 8.45 2.50
C GLY A 196 10.15 7.79 1.12
N ALA A 197 9.09 7.03 0.81
CA ALA A 197 8.90 6.43 -0.50
C ALA A 197 8.57 7.50 -1.55
N ASP A 198 9.12 7.32 -2.74
CA ASP A 198 8.82 8.19 -3.88
C ASP A 198 7.42 7.88 -4.44
N VAL A 199 6.68 8.93 -4.80
CA VAL A 199 5.27 8.84 -5.23
C VAL A 199 5.12 9.48 -6.60
N ARG A 200 4.69 8.67 -7.58
CA ARG A 200 4.62 9.05 -8.99
C ARG A 200 3.19 9.20 -9.43
N VAL A 201 2.85 10.35 -10.02
CA VAL A 201 1.55 10.56 -10.66
C VAL A 201 1.72 10.37 -12.16
N MET A 202 0.92 9.49 -12.74
CA MET A 202 0.88 9.23 -14.17
C MET A 202 -0.54 9.46 -14.72
N THR A 203 -0.65 10.10 -15.88
CA THR A 203 -1.94 10.48 -16.45
C THR A 203 -2.17 9.88 -17.84
N ALA A 204 -3.41 9.45 -18.12
CA ALA A 204 -3.82 9.04 -19.46
C ALA A 204 -4.06 10.25 -20.39
N VAL A 205 -4.45 11.40 -19.82
CA VAL A 205 -4.50 12.69 -20.54
C VAL A 205 -3.11 13.34 -20.45
N PRO A 206 -2.47 13.74 -21.56
CA PRO A 206 -1.15 14.39 -21.51
C PRO A 206 -1.19 15.75 -20.80
N ILE A 207 -0.49 15.88 -19.67
CA ILE A 207 -0.33 17.14 -18.93
C ILE A 207 1.14 17.27 -18.49
N GLN A 208 2.02 17.48 -19.48
CA GLN A 208 3.48 17.31 -19.36
C GLN A 208 4.13 18.08 -18.20
N SER A 209 3.66 19.30 -17.90
CA SER A 209 4.21 20.13 -16.83
C SER A 209 3.77 19.72 -15.42
N VAL A 210 2.83 18.79 -15.30
CA VAL A 210 2.14 18.45 -14.04
C VAL A 210 2.39 17.01 -13.62
N ALA A 211 2.32 16.06 -14.57
CA ALA A 211 2.43 14.64 -14.30
C ALA A 211 3.02 13.88 -15.49
N GLU A 212 3.58 12.70 -15.21
CA GLU A 212 4.15 11.83 -16.24
C GLU A 212 3.01 11.27 -17.12
N PRO A 213 3.21 11.07 -18.43
CA PRO A 213 2.26 10.29 -19.22
C PRO A 213 2.25 8.84 -18.73
N PHE A 214 1.07 8.20 -18.69
CA PHE A 214 0.99 6.77 -18.41
C PHE A 214 1.70 5.96 -19.51
N ILE A 215 2.75 5.26 -19.10
CA ILE A 215 3.49 4.31 -19.93
C ILE A 215 3.63 3.04 -19.09
N ARG A 216 2.98 1.95 -19.51
CA ARG A 216 2.91 0.69 -18.75
C ARG A 216 4.25 0.25 -18.18
N LEU A 217 5.28 0.14 -19.02
CA LEU A 217 6.60 -0.34 -18.60
C LEU A 217 7.29 0.60 -17.59
N ARG A 218 7.03 1.90 -17.67
CA ARG A 218 7.54 2.88 -16.70
C ARG A 218 6.81 2.75 -15.36
N ALA A 219 5.49 2.55 -15.37
CA ALA A 219 4.71 2.32 -14.17
C ALA A 219 5.18 1.05 -13.44
N ILE A 220 5.39 -0.05 -14.17
CA ILE A 220 5.94 -1.30 -13.62
C ILE A 220 7.33 -1.05 -13.01
N SER A 221 8.22 -0.35 -13.73
CA SER A 221 9.56 -0.03 -13.22
C SER A 221 9.52 0.81 -11.93
N HIS A 222 8.58 1.77 -11.82
CA HIS A 222 8.36 2.52 -10.59
C HIS A 222 7.93 1.61 -9.43
N LEU A 223 6.97 0.72 -9.67
CA LEU A 223 6.46 -0.23 -8.69
C LEU A 223 7.55 -1.20 -8.19
N GLU A 224 8.37 -1.73 -9.09
CA GLU A 224 9.50 -2.62 -8.77
C GLU A 224 10.60 -1.94 -7.94
N GLN A 225 10.71 -0.61 -8.05
CA GLN A 225 11.62 0.20 -7.23
C GLN A 225 11.00 0.60 -5.87
N GLY A 226 9.84 0.04 -5.51
CA GLY A 226 9.16 0.31 -4.25
C GLY A 226 8.45 1.67 -4.22
N ARG A 227 8.24 2.31 -5.37
CA ARG A 227 7.51 3.58 -5.46
C ARG A 227 6.01 3.35 -5.47
N ILE A 228 5.24 4.32 -4.96
CA ILE A 228 3.78 4.33 -5.08
C ILE A 228 3.41 5.01 -6.40
N VAL A 229 2.54 4.38 -7.21
CA VAL A 229 2.11 4.93 -8.50
C VAL A 229 0.63 5.32 -8.44
N ILE A 230 0.33 6.61 -8.62
CA ILE A 230 -1.04 7.14 -8.69
C ILE A 230 -1.40 7.38 -10.16
N LEU A 231 -2.48 6.78 -10.62
CA LEU A 231 -2.96 6.76 -11.99
C LEU A 231 -4.21 7.63 -12.10
N ALA A 232 -4.17 8.61 -13.00
CA ALA A 232 -5.25 9.57 -13.20
C ALA A 232 -5.55 9.82 -14.69
N GLY A 233 -6.59 10.60 -14.96
CA GLY A 233 -7.11 10.86 -16.30
C GLY A 233 -7.89 9.69 -16.91
N GLY A 234 -8.29 8.70 -16.09
CA GLY A 234 -9.04 7.53 -16.55
C GLY A 234 -8.33 6.77 -17.69
N ILE A 235 -9.04 6.59 -18.81
CA ILE A 235 -8.47 6.08 -20.07
C ILE A 235 -8.12 7.19 -21.07
N GLY A 236 -8.30 8.47 -20.69
CA GLY A 236 -8.10 9.62 -21.56
C GLY A 236 -9.23 9.86 -22.56
N GLN A 237 -10.34 9.13 -22.46
CA GLN A 237 -11.50 9.23 -23.35
C GLN A 237 -12.81 9.28 -22.55
N PRO A 238 -13.83 10.00 -23.04
CA PRO A 238 -15.17 10.01 -22.44
C PRO A 238 -15.92 8.67 -22.49
N TYR A 239 -17.12 8.65 -21.88
CA TYR A 239 -18.08 7.54 -21.83
C TYR A 239 -17.68 6.32 -20.99
N VAL A 240 -16.63 6.44 -20.19
CA VAL A 240 -16.26 5.41 -19.21
C VAL A 240 -16.28 5.97 -17.79
N THR A 241 -16.75 5.14 -16.85
CA THR A 241 -16.61 5.43 -15.42
C THR A 241 -15.18 5.18 -14.96
N THR A 242 -14.80 5.60 -13.75
CA THR A 242 -13.47 5.29 -13.17
C THR A 242 -13.30 3.80 -12.83
N ASP A 243 -14.38 3.02 -12.80
CA ASP A 243 -14.28 1.58 -12.54
C ASP A 243 -13.58 0.86 -13.70
N TYR A 244 -13.85 1.23 -14.96
CA TYR A 244 -13.18 0.66 -16.14
C TYR A 244 -11.65 0.83 -16.14
N PRO A 245 -11.08 2.06 -16.02
CA PRO A 245 -9.64 2.23 -15.93
C PRO A 245 -9.07 1.54 -14.68
N SER A 246 -9.81 1.38 -13.58
CA SER A 246 -9.27 0.64 -12.43
C SER A 246 -9.00 -0.84 -12.73
N VAL A 247 -9.91 -1.50 -13.45
CA VAL A 247 -9.72 -2.86 -13.96
C VAL A 247 -8.63 -2.88 -15.02
N GLN A 248 -8.69 -1.99 -16.01
CA GLN A 248 -7.69 -1.94 -17.08
C GLN A 248 -6.28 -1.75 -16.53
N ARG A 249 -6.07 -0.83 -15.57
CA ARG A 249 -4.75 -0.59 -14.99
C ARG A 249 -4.29 -1.74 -14.10
N ALA A 250 -5.19 -2.43 -13.39
CA ALA A 250 -4.84 -3.64 -12.65
C ALA A 250 -4.30 -4.72 -13.59
N LEU A 251 -4.95 -4.92 -14.74
CA LEU A 251 -4.52 -5.88 -15.75
C LEU A 251 -3.21 -5.46 -16.42
N GLU A 252 -3.09 -4.21 -16.87
CA GLU A 252 -1.86 -3.71 -17.50
C GLU A 252 -0.67 -3.71 -16.55
N LEU A 253 -0.90 -3.55 -15.25
CA LEU A 253 0.15 -3.60 -14.24
C LEU A 253 0.34 -5.00 -13.66
N ASP A 254 -0.27 -6.05 -14.23
CA ASP A 254 -0.14 -7.42 -13.73
C ASP A 254 -0.37 -7.51 -12.21
N ALA A 255 -1.41 -6.82 -11.71
CA ALA A 255 -1.75 -6.80 -10.29
C ALA A 255 -2.45 -8.10 -9.88
N ASP A 256 -2.12 -8.61 -8.70
CA ASP A 256 -2.71 -9.82 -8.15
C ASP A 256 -4.17 -9.60 -7.74
N ALA A 257 -4.49 -8.38 -7.30
CA ALA A 257 -5.84 -8.00 -6.90
C ALA A 257 -6.15 -6.51 -7.12
N LEU A 258 -7.43 -6.25 -7.37
CA LEU A 258 -8.05 -4.92 -7.35
C LEU A 258 -8.85 -4.74 -6.05
N LEU A 259 -8.43 -3.79 -5.21
CA LEU A 259 -9.10 -3.43 -3.97
C LEU A 259 -9.99 -2.21 -4.24
N VAL A 260 -11.30 -2.41 -4.25
CA VAL A 260 -12.30 -1.39 -4.58
C VAL A 260 -12.89 -0.84 -3.30
N ALA A 261 -12.38 0.32 -2.88
CA ALA A 261 -12.87 1.03 -1.72
C ALA A 261 -14.14 1.81 -2.08
N LYS A 262 -15.28 1.42 -1.50
CA LYS A 262 -16.57 2.11 -1.63
C LYS A 262 -16.82 2.95 -0.38
N ARG A 263 -17.68 3.95 -0.50
CA ARG A 263 -18.18 4.73 0.63
C ARG A 263 -19.58 4.23 0.96
N ASP A 264 -19.87 3.97 2.23
CA ASP A 264 -21.19 3.57 2.72
C ASP A 264 -21.69 2.21 2.15
N ILE A 265 -20.78 1.38 1.61
CA ILE A 265 -21.07 0.04 1.09
C ILE A 265 -19.92 -0.88 1.52
N ASP A 266 -20.19 -1.74 2.51
CA ASP A 266 -19.20 -2.64 3.13
C ASP A 266 -18.99 -3.95 2.38
N ALA A 267 -19.94 -4.32 1.53
CA ALA A 267 -19.93 -5.56 0.75
C ALA A 267 -20.89 -5.47 -0.44
N VAL A 268 -20.90 -6.50 -1.28
CA VAL A 268 -21.90 -6.72 -2.30
C VAL A 268 -23.13 -7.38 -1.68
N TYR A 269 -24.30 -6.92 -2.09
CA TYR A 269 -25.60 -7.41 -1.66
C TYR A 269 -26.43 -7.84 -2.87
N ASP A 270 -27.46 -8.67 -2.64
CA ASP A 270 -28.41 -9.09 -3.68
C ASP A 270 -29.29 -7.92 -4.18
N LYS A 271 -29.53 -6.92 -3.33
CA LYS A 271 -30.25 -5.66 -3.59
C LYS A 271 -29.70 -4.54 -2.70
N ASP A 272 -30.12 -3.29 -2.95
CA ASP A 272 -29.58 -2.14 -2.22
C ASP A 272 -29.95 -2.20 -0.72
N PRO A 273 -28.96 -2.34 0.19
CA PRO A 273 -29.21 -2.46 1.62
C PRO A 273 -29.73 -1.15 2.24
N ASN A 274 -29.61 -0.01 1.56
CA ASN A 274 -30.17 1.27 2.03
C ASN A 274 -31.65 1.41 1.71
N LEU A 275 -32.18 0.58 0.79
CA LEU A 275 -33.57 0.59 0.37
C LEU A 275 -34.35 -0.65 0.85
N HIS A 276 -33.63 -1.71 1.23
CA HIS A 276 -34.19 -3.02 1.55
C HIS A 276 -33.51 -3.60 2.79
N ASP A 277 -34.23 -3.63 3.92
CA ASP A 277 -33.74 -4.20 5.18
C ASP A 277 -33.48 -5.70 5.11
N ASP A 278 -34.04 -6.40 4.12
CA ASP A 278 -33.86 -7.83 3.86
C ASP A 278 -32.76 -8.13 2.83
N ALA A 279 -31.86 -7.17 2.58
CA ALA A 279 -30.69 -7.34 1.72
C ALA A 279 -29.74 -8.42 2.26
N VAL A 280 -29.37 -9.36 1.40
CA VAL A 280 -28.48 -10.47 1.72
C VAL A 280 -27.07 -10.12 1.26
N ARG A 281 -26.15 -10.07 2.23
CA ARG A 281 -24.72 -9.81 2.00
C ARG A 281 -24.02 -11.05 1.44
N PHE A 282 -23.08 -10.86 0.52
CA PHE A 282 -22.18 -11.89 0.02
C PHE A 282 -20.78 -11.74 0.62
N ASP A 283 -20.21 -12.81 1.16
CA ASP A 283 -18.78 -12.83 1.55
C ASP A 283 -17.87 -13.19 0.36
N ARG A 284 -18.37 -14.05 -0.55
CA ARG A 284 -17.73 -14.46 -1.80
C ARG A 284 -18.76 -14.47 -2.92
N LEU A 285 -18.33 -14.13 -4.13
CA LEU A 285 -19.18 -14.13 -5.31
C LEU A 285 -18.33 -14.37 -6.56
N THR A 286 -18.73 -15.27 -7.46
CA THR A 286 -18.03 -15.37 -8.75
C THR A 286 -18.53 -14.32 -9.74
N TYR A 287 -17.71 -13.94 -10.73
CA TYR A 287 -18.15 -13.04 -11.81
C TYR A 287 -19.38 -13.59 -12.54
N GLN A 288 -19.42 -14.91 -12.80
CA GLN A 288 -20.54 -15.55 -13.49
C GLN A 288 -21.83 -15.49 -12.66
N GLU A 289 -21.76 -15.74 -11.35
CA GLU A 289 -22.92 -15.64 -10.46
C GLU A 289 -23.46 -14.22 -10.37
N ALA A 290 -22.57 -13.23 -10.24
CA ALA A 290 -22.96 -11.83 -10.18
C ALA A 290 -23.73 -11.41 -11.44
N VAL A 291 -23.23 -11.77 -12.62
CA VAL A 291 -23.90 -11.50 -13.91
C VAL A 291 -25.22 -12.25 -14.02
N ALA A 292 -25.24 -13.54 -13.69
CA ALA A 292 -26.45 -14.37 -13.79
C ALA A 292 -27.58 -13.88 -12.87
N ARG A 293 -27.23 -13.33 -11.70
CA ARG A 293 -28.18 -12.76 -10.73
C ARG A 293 -28.49 -11.28 -10.97
N GLY A 294 -27.86 -10.65 -11.97
CA GLY A 294 -28.04 -9.23 -12.27
C GLY A 294 -27.51 -8.29 -11.17
N ILE A 295 -26.55 -8.75 -10.36
CA ILE A 295 -25.96 -7.99 -9.27
C ILE A 295 -25.07 -6.88 -9.84
N LYS A 296 -25.32 -5.64 -9.43
CA LYS A 296 -24.56 -4.45 -9.89
C LYS A 296 -23.45 -4.11 -8.91
N VAL A 297 -22.23 -4.58 -9.18
CA VAL A 297 -21.04 -4.27 -8.35
C VAL A 297 -20.35 -2.96 -8.79
N MET A 298 -20.18 -2.81 -10.10
CA MET A 298 -19.59 -1.67 -10.78
C MET A 298 -20.16 -1.57 -12.20
N ASP A 299 -19.64 -0.65 -13.01
CA ASP A 299 -19.92 -0.60 -14.45
C ASP A 299 -19.78 -1.98 -15.10
N THR A 300 -20.82 -2.41 -15.84
CA THR A 300 -20.87 -3.71 -16.50
C THR A 300 -19.65 -3.97 -17.38
N SER A 301 -19.16 -2.95 -18.10
CA SER A 301 -18.02 -3.13 -19.01
C SER A 301 -16.74 -3.45 -18.24
N ALA A 302 -16.55 -2.80 -17.09
CA ALA A 302 -15.42 -3.05 -16.20
C ALA A 302 -15.53 -4.43 -15.55
N PHE A 303 -16.73 -4.80 -15.10
CA PHE A 303 -16.98 -6.07 -14.43
C PHE A 303 -16.77 -7.28 -15.35
N VAL A 304 -17.25 -7.19 -16.60
CA VAL A 304 -17.04 -8.23 -17.62
C VAL A 304 -15.55 -8.38 -17.94
N LEU A 305 -14.84 -7.28 -18.18
CA LEU A 305 -13.39 -7.31 -18.44
C LEU A 305 -12.63 -7.98 -17.27
N ALA A 306 -12.96 -7.63 -16.03
CA ALA A 306 -12.33 -8.22 -14.85
C ALA A 306 -12.55 -9.74 -14.78
N GLY A 307 -13.78 -10.19 -15.06
CA GLY A 307 -14.13 -11.61 -15.07
C GLY A 307 -13.46 -12.40 -16.19
N GLU A 308 -13.43 -11.87 -17.41
CA GLU A 308 -12.78 -12.52 -18.56
C GLU A 308 -11.28 -12.73 -18.36
N GLN A 309 -10.63 -11.83 -17.62
CA GLN A 309 -9.20 -11.88 -17.33
C GLN A 309 -8.87 -12.49 -15.96
N GLY A 310 -9.88 -12.97 -15.23
CA GLY A 310 -9.73 -13.62 -13.94
C GLY A 310 -9.11 -12.74 -12.85
N LEU A 311 -9.32 -11.43 -12.92
CA LEU A 311 -8.80 -10.48 -11.92
C LEU A 311 -9.47 -10.74 -10.57
N THR A 312 -8.68 -10.91 -9.51
CA THR A 312 -9.25 -11.00 -8.15
C THR A 312 -9.67 -9.61 -7.68
N MET A 313 -10.87 -9.48 -7.11
CA MET A 313 -11.41 -8.20 -6.68
C MET A 313 -11.95 -8.26 -5.24
N HIS A 314 -11.68 -7.22 -4.46
CA HIS A 314 -12.26 -7.04 -3.11
C HIS A 314 -13.12 -5.79 -3.09
N ILE A 315 -14.37 -5.93 -2.65
CA ILE A 315 -15.29 -4.81 -2.40
C ILE A 315 -15.43 -4.61 -0.90
N PHE A 316 -15.14 -3.42 -0.41
CA PHE A 316 -15.22 -3.09 1.02
C PHE A 316 -15.48 -1.60 1.26
N ASP A 317 -15.90 -1.25 2.47
CA ASP A 317 -16.08 0.15 2.90
C ASP A 317 -14.74 0.77 3.33
N VAL A 318 -14.45 1.94 2.80
CA VAL A 318 -13.24 2.70 3.07
C VAL A 318 -13.20 3.36 4.47
N ALA A 319 -14.32 3.41 5.19
CA ALA A 319 -14.41 4.11 6.47
C ALA A 319 -13.64 3.44 7.61
N GLN A 320 -13.46 2.11 7.56
CA GLN A 320 -12.79 1.36 8.61
C GLN A 320 -11.27 1.39 8.41
N GLN A 321 -10.53 1.57 9.50
CA GLN A 321 -9.08 1.60 9.49
C GLN A 321 -8.48 0.20 9.29
N GLN A 322 -7.32 0.16 8.63
CA GLN A 322 -6.47 -1.00 8.39
C GLN A 322 -7.10 -2.11 7.55
N LEU A 323 -8.24 -1.89 6.89
CA LEU A 323 -8.90 -2.95 6.14
C LEU A 323 -8.08 -3.41 4.95
N MET A 324 -7.48 -2.48 4.21
CA MET A 324 -6.69 -2.85 3.03
C MET A 324 -5.49 -3.72 3.43
N ARG A 325 -4.82 -3.35 4.52
CA ARG A 325 -3.72 -4.13 5.12
C ARG A 325 -4.20 -5.54 5.51
N ARG A 326 -5.33 -5.65 6.21
CA ARG A 326 -5.89 -6.93 6.66
C ARG A 326 -6.29 -7.84 5.50
N ILE A 327 -6.89 -7.29 4.44
CA ILE A 327 -7.18 -8.01 3.19
C ILE A 327 -5.87 -8.57 2.59
N CYS A 328 -4.84 -7.73 2.52
CA CYS A 328 -3.51 -8.13 2.03
C CYS A 328 -2.81 -9.15 2.94
N LEU A 329 -3.17 -9.26 4.22
CA LEU A 329 -2.66 -10.25 5.16
C LEU A 329 -3.47 -11.55 5.18
N GLY A 330 -4.52 -11.67 4.37
CA GLY A 330 -5.26 -12.92 4.25
C GLY A 330 -6.64 -12.92 4.89
N GLU A 331 -7.12 -11.80 5.43
CA GLU A 331 -8.48 -11.71 5.93
C GLU A 331 -9.49 -11.58 4.77
N ASN A 332 -10.68 -12.16 4.95
CA ASN A 332 -11.79 -12.06 4.00
C ASN A 332 -12.76 -10.98 4.50
N ILE A 333 -12.48 -9.74 4.12
CA ILE A 333 -13.26 -8.56 4.52
C ILE A 333 -14.09 -8.09 3.32
N GLY A 334 -15.35 -7.72 3.58
CA GLY A 334 -16.27 -7.27 2.55
C GLY A 334 -16.75 -8.42 1.67
N THR A 335 -16.59 -8.28 0.35
CA THR A 335 -16.87 -9.36 -0.62
C THR A 335 -15.65 -9.61 -1.50
N LEU A 336 -15.21 -10.86 -1.53
CA LEU A 336 -14.21 -11.34 -2.49
C LEU A 336 -14.90 -11.81 -3.78
N ILE A 337 -14.41 -11.32 -4.93
CA ILE A 337 -14.90 -11.69 -6.26
C ILE A 337 -13.78 -12.36 -7.07
N THR A 338 -14.06 -13.55 -7.59
CA THR A 338 -13.10 -14.39 -8.34
C THR A 338 -13.74 -14.99 -9.60
N ALA A 339 -12.90 -15.50 -10.51
CA ALA A 339 -13.35 -16.18 -11.74
C ALA A 339 -14.09 -17.50 -11.45
N SER A 340 -13.67 -18.19 -10.39
CA SER A 340 -14.15 -19.50 -9.94
C SER A 340 -14.09 -19.57 -8.42
N ASP A 341 -14.79 -20.54 -7.84
CA ASP A 341 -14.85 -20.78 -6.39
C ASP A 341 -13.49 -20.99 -5.71
#